data_AF-A0A973HPW8-F1
#
_entry.id   AF-A0A973HPW8-F1
#
_cell.length_a   1.000
_cell.length_b   1.000
_cell.length_c   1.000
_cell.angle_alpha   90.00
_cell.angle_beta   90.00
_cell.angle_gamma   90.00
#
_symmetry.space_group_name_H-M   'P 1'
#
loop_
_entity.id
_entity.type
_entity.pdbx_description
1 polymer ?
#
loop_
_entity_poly.entity_id
_entity_poly.type
_entity_poly.pdbx_seq_one_letter_code
_entity_poly.pdbx_strand_id
1 'polypeptide(L)'
;MFMRVFQACCFLSVSLVFGAEGLITKTFGNHKHCSFPGTATLTDQVLRFDISALPENTQVYRAQIRFPGQRYKFENRLHLIPVGGKERLKACLPDYKRLDALGTVKQWVQDQKTNRGLQVKVNSSSFNLKQSVLDVTYKGSVDKRMPLVTGVKAEHRAGQTFLTWTEIEDVVGEDAPMFQDWEKAILAAQKKHDLVYRVYRHDKPIDASSIGSAEMIQEIPQALSCWNHLAIEILEFKPGSCRSPLWPGKIKIDQKMARYAIQEGAQPIARTHALAVSSAAHAGKRYYAISVAINGQEALSKIETGANCTAAIDEEKMIYPQMLSFRRVTPKNPKVQPYTTIRVAWLEPPLVMEAGPTQFYFLEYPKTLKGSAEKPAPLFFYLSQYGASSRVLSKPTWVSSKSALRNQFTIAFAES
;
A
#
# COMPACT_ATOMS: atom_id res chain seq x y z
N MET A 1 -23.16 19.86 -75.11
CA MET A 1 -23.55 19.03 -73.95
C MET A 1 -22.30 18.38 -73.40
N PHE A 2 -21.60 19.02 -72.46
CA PHE A 2 -20.39 18.50 -71.82
C PHE A 2 -20.60 18.60 -70.30
N MET A 3 -20.76 17.46 -69.65
CA MET A 3 -20.98 17.36 -68.21
C MET A 3 -19.64 17.08 -67.53
N ARG A 4 -19.09 18.07 -66.82
CA ARG A 4 -17.88 17.90 -65.99
C ARG A 4 -18.29 17.43 -64.61
N VAL A 5 -17.89 16.21 -64.26
CA VAL A 5 -17.99 15.65 -62.90
C VAL A 5 -16.82 16.19 -62.09
N PHE A 6 -17.11 17.00 -61.06
CA PHE A 6 -16.12 17.45 -60.08
C PHE A 6 -16.09 16.44 -58.93
N GLN A 7 -15.04 15.62 -58.90
CA GLN A 7 -14.77 14.68 -57.81
C GLN A 7 -13.95 15.41 -56.73
N ALA A 8 -14.63 15.84 -55.66
CA ALA A 8 -13.97 16.49 -54.52
C ALA A 8 -13.30 15.42 -53.65
N CYS A 9 -11.97 15.30 -53.74
CA CYS A 9 -11.16 14.54 -52.80
C CYS A 9 -11.06 15.31 -51.47
N CYS A 10 -11.94 14.99 -50.52
CA CYS A 10 -11.74 15.39 -49.12
C CYS A 10 -10.56 14.60 -48.53
N PHE A 11 -9.37 15.21 -48.52
CA PHE A 11 -8.25 14.72 -47.72
C PHE A 11 -8.54 15.01 -46.24
N LEU A 12 -9.06 14.01 -45.52
CA LEU A 12 -9.04 14.03 -44.05
C LEU A 12 -7.58 13.90 -43.60
N SER A 13 -6.94 15.02 -43.27
CA SER A 13 -5.68 15.02 -42.55
C SER A 13 -5.96 14.63 -41.11
N VAL A 14 -5.84 13.34 -40.80
CA VAL A 14 -5.80 12.87 -39.41
C VAL A 14 -4.45 13.32 -38.84
N SER A 15 -4.44 14.45 -38.15
CA SER A 15 -3.30 14.85 -37.34
C SER A 15 -3.13 13.84 -36.20
N LEU A 16 -2.19 12.91 -36.35
CA LEU A 16 -1.72 12.07 -35.26
C LEU A 16 -1.13 12.99 -34.20
N VAL A 17 -1.93 13.26 -33.14
CA VAL A 17 -1.44 13.95 -31.95
C VAL A 17 -0.52 12.98 -31.24
N PHE A 18 0.78 13.02 -31.55
CA PHE A 18 1.79 12.32 -30.78
C PHE A 18 1.76 12.89 -29.36
N GLY A 19 1.36 12.07 -28.40
CA GLY A 19 1.39 12.45 -26.99
C GLY A 19 2.81 12.84 -26.60
N ALA A 20 2.96 13.93 -25.85
CA ALA A 20 4.26 14.36 -25.35
C ALA A 20 5.00 13.20 -24.67
N GLU A 21 6.21 12.92 -25.12
CA GLU A 21 7.06 11.90 -24.51
C GLU A 21 7.32 12.27 -23.05
N GLY A 22 7.29 11.27 -22.18
CA GLY A 22 7.71 11.43 -20.79
C GLY A 22 7.95 10.11 -20.12
N LEU A 23 8.16 10.13 -18.80
CA LEU A 23 8.35 8.89 -18.05
C LEU A 23 7.03 8.15 -17.90
N ILE A 24 7.05 6.86 -18.20
CA ILE A 24 5.90 5.96 -18.07
C ILE A 24 6.35 4.67 -17.40
N THR A 25 5.46 4.02 -16.67
CA THR A 25 5.68 2.65 -16.20
C THR A 25 4.73 1.71 -16.93
N LYS A 26 5.26 0.59 -17.42
CA LYS A 26 4.47 -0.52 -17.96
C LYS A 26 4.79 -1.80 -17.20
N THR A 27 3.78 -2.63 -16.99
CA THR A 27 3.90 -3.92 -16.29
C THR A 27 3.90 -5.09 -17.28
N PHE A 28 4.91 -5.94 -17.17
CA PHE A 28 5.08 -7.19 -17.91
C PHE A 28 4.77 -8.37 -16.99
N GLY A 29 3.96 -9.34 -17.43
CA GLY A 29 3.76 -10.59 -16.71
C GLY A 29 2.49 -11.32 -17.14
N ASN A 30 1.97 -12.20 -16.28
CA ASN A 30 0.75 -12.98 -16.59
C ASN A 30 -0.48 -12.56 -15.78
N HIS A 31 -0.38 -11.47 -15.03
CA HIS A 31 -1.53 -10.94 -14.32
C HIS A 31 -2.49 -10.29 -15.34
N LYS A 32 -3.81 -10.45 -15.14
CA LYS A 32 -4.85 -9.92 -16.05
C LYS A 32 -4.82 -8.39 -16.23
N HIS A 33 -4.16 -7.70 -15.30
CA HIS A 33 -4.02 -6.25 -15.30
C HIS A 33 -2.58 -5.79 -15.64
N CYS A 34 -1.78 -6.64 -16.29
CA CYS A 34 -0.50 -6.21 -16.88
C CYS A 34 -0.74 -5.40 -18.15
N SER A 35 0.16 -4.46 -18.45
CA SER A 35 0.22 -3.77 -19.74
C SER A 35 0.52 -4.74 -20.88
N PHE A 36 1.38 -5.72 -20.61
CA PHE A 36 1.80 -6.77 -21.55
C PHE A 36 1.54 -8.15 -20.92
N PRO A 37 0.31 -8.69 -21.03
CA PRO A 37 -0.03 -9.99 -20.47
C PRO A 37 0.64 -11.13 -21.25
N GLY A 38 0.93 -12.25 -20.58
CA GLY A 38 1.53 -13.43 -21.21
C GLY A 38 3.05 -13.36 -21.39
N THR A 39 3.68 -12.31 -20.88
CA THR A 39 5.12 -12.07 -21.06
C THR A 39 5.99 -12.73 -20.00
N ALA A 40 5.43 -13.33 -18.94
CA ALA A 40 6.20 -14.07 -17.94
C ALA A 40 6.17 -15.58 -18.21
N THR A 41 7.33 -16.24 -18.17
CA THR A 41 7.42 -17.71 -18.23
C THR A 41 8.29 -18.25 -17.12
N LEU A 42 7.98 -19.46 -16.64
CA LEU A 42 8.75 -20.16 -15.62
C LEU A 42 9.02 -21.59 -16.10
N THR A 43 10.27 -21.85 -16.49
CA THR A 43 10.73 -23.16 -16.99
C THR A 43 12.04 -23.50 -16.29
N ASP A 44 12.17 -24.72 -15.77
CA ASP A 44 13.37 -25.20 -15.08
C ASP A 44 13.92 -24.24 -14.00
N GLN A 45 13.01 -23.67 -13.20
CA GLN A 45 13.32 -22.66 -12.18
C GLN A 45 13.92 -21.36 -12.71
N VAL A 46 13.76 -21.06 -14.00
CA VAL A 46 14.15 -19.78 -14.60
C VAL A 46 12.89 -18.98 -14.91
N LEU A 47 12.73 -17.85 -14.21
CA LEU A 47 11.69 -16.86 -14.48
C LEU A 47 12.17 -15.91 -15.57
N ARG A 48 11.48 -15.87 -16.71
CA ARG A 48 11.77 -14.97 -17.83
C ARG A 48 10.64 -13.98 -18.02
N PHE A 49 10.99 -12.76 -18.42
CA PHE A 49 10.06 -11.74 -18.87
C PHE A 49 10.40 -11.39 -20.32
N ASP A 50 9.45 -11.53 -21.23
CA ASP A 50 9.56 -11.00 -22.59
C ASP A 50 9.38 -9.48 -22.53
N ILE A 51 10.47 -8.75 -22.79
CA ILE A 51 10.52 -7.29 -22.79
C ILE A 51 10.62 -6.71 -24.21
N SER A 52 10.35 -7.52 -25.25
CA SER A 52 10.48 -7.11 -26.66
C SER A 52 9.59 -5.92 -27.04
N ALA A 53 8.54 -5.64 -26.25
CA ALA A 53 7.70 -4.46 -26.43
C ALA A 53 8.37 -3.13 -26.00
N LEU A 54 9.51 -3.18 -25.31
CA LEU A 54 10.30 -1.98 -25.04
C LEU A 54 11.06 -1.58 -26.32
N PRO A 55 11.07 -0.29 -26.71
CA PRO A 55 11.89 0.16 -27.83
C PRO A 55 13.37 -0.16 -27.59
N GLU A 56 14.10 -0.48 -28.66
CA GLU A 56 15.54 -0.72 -28.58
C GLU A 56 16.26 0.49 -28.00
N ASN A 57 17.29 0.25 -27.19
CA ASN A 57 18.08 1.30 -26.52
C ASN A 57 17.28 2.25 -25.61
N THR A 58 16.08 1.83 -25.20
CA THR A 58 15.26 2.59 -24.27
C THR A 58 16.02 2.88 -22.96
N GLN A 59 15.98 4.13 -22.53
CA GLN A 59 16.53 4.51 -21.24
C GLN A 59 15.60 4.06 -20.11
N VAL A 60 16.02 3.05 -19.36
CA VAL A 60 15.31 2.53 -18.19
C VAL A 60 15.72 3.29 -16.93
N TYR A 61 14.72 3.81 -16.21
CA TYR A 61 14.91 4.60 -14.98
C TYR A 61 14.66 3.78 -13.72
N ARG A 62 13.70 2.85 -13.77
CA ARG A 62 13.36 1.94 -12.68
C ARG A 62 12.93 0.60 -13.25
N ALA A 63 13.31 -0.50 -12.61
CA ALA A 63 12.70 -1.80 -12.89
C ALA A 63 12.54 -2.60 -11.60
N GLN A 64 11.35 -3.11 -11.35
CA GLN A 64 11.01 -3.78 -10.09
C GLN A 64 10.16 -5.02 -10.32
N ILE A 65 10.48 -6.11 -9.65
CA ILE A 65 9.69 -7.35 -9.69
C ILE A 65 8.77 -7.40 -8.49
N ARG A 66 7.50 -7.71 -8.73
CA ARG A 66 6.43 -7.87 -7.73
C ARG A 66 5.72 -9.20 -7.89
N PHE A 67 5.04 -9.62 -6.84
CA PHE A 67 4.30 -10.88 -6.77
C PHE A 67 2.88 -10.56 -6.25
N PRO A 68 1.95 -10.21 -7.15
CA PRO A 68 0.57 -9.87 -6.79
C PRO A 68 -0.07 -10.93 -5.90
N GLY A 69 -0.82 -10.50 -4.88
CA GLY A 69 -1.50 -11.38 -3.93
C GLY A 69 -0.60 -12.02 -2.87
N GLN A 70 0.73 -11.88 -2.97
CA GLN A 70 1.66 -12.41 -1.98
C GLN A 70 1.65 -11.55 -0.72
N ARG A 71 1.32 -12.15 0.43
CA ARG A 71 1.37 -11.50 1.75
C ARG A 71 2.71 -11.65 2.48
N TYR A 72 3.66 -12.41 1.91
CA TYR A 72 4.91 -12.80 2.56
C TYR A 72 6.15 -12.14 1.94
N LYS A 73 7.14 -11.85 2.79
CA LYS A 73 8.39 -11.16 2.45
C LYS A 73 9.39 -12.03 1.69
N PHE A 74 10.27 -11.38 0.92
CA PHE A 74 11.31 -12.07 0.12
C PHE A 74 12.59 -12.39 0.86
N GLU A 75 13.02 -11.57 1.84
CA GLU A 75 14.44 -11.48 2.26
C GLU A 75 15.14 -12.81 2.59
N ASN A 76 14.39 -13.81 3.06
CA ASN A 76 14.91 -15.15 3.38
C ASN A 76 14.21 -16.31 2.66
N ARG A 77 13.23 -16.03 1.79
CA ARG A 77 12.37 -17.08 1.20
C ARG A 77 12.44 -17.14 -0.33
N LEU A 78 12.80 -16.04 -0.98
CA LEU A 78 12.87 -15.95 -2.43
C LEU A 78 14.15 -15.21 -2.84
N HIS A 79 15.02 -15.90 -3.57
CA HIS A 79 16.15 -15.28 -4.23
C HIS A 79 15.94 -15.36 -5.74
N LEU A 80 15.99 -14.20 -6.39
CA LEU A 80 16.11 -14.10 -7.84
C LEU A 80 17.53 -13.70 -8.18
N ILE A 81 18.18 -14.46 -9.04
CA ILE A 81 19.58 -14.24 -9.45
C ILE A 81 19.58 -14.19 -10.98
N PRO A 82 20.09 -13.13 -11.63
CA PRO A 82 20.24 -13.13 -13.09
C PRO A 82 20.99 -14.36 -13.58
N VAL A 83 20.50 -15.02 -14.63
CA VAL A 83 21.17 -16.22 -15.16
C VAL A 83 22.57 -15.85 -15.68
N GLY A 84 23.60 -16.48 -15.12
CA GLY A 84 25.01 -16.12 -15.35
C GLY A 84 25.59 -15.11 -14.35
N GLY A 85 24.74 -14.49 -13.53
CA GLY A 85 25.14 -13.63 -12.41
C GLY A 85 25.37 -14.43 -11.12
N LYS A 86 25.97 -13.76 -10.13
CA LYS A 86 26.20 -14.32 -8.78
C LYS A 86 25.36 -13.63 -7.70
N GLU A 87 25.00 -12.37 -7.92
CA GLU A 87 24.29 -11.56 -6.93
C GLU A 87 22.77 -11.72 -7.06
N ARG A 88 22.11 -11.84 -5.91
CA ARG A 88 20.64 -11.81 -5.84
C ARG A 88 20.13 -10.38 -6.00
N LEU A 89 18.95 -10.23 -6.60
CA LEU A 89 18.23 -8.95 -6.61
C LEU A 89 17.97 -8.49 -5.18
N LYS A 90 18.14 -7.19 -4.93
CA LYS A 90 17.94 -6.58 -3.61
C LYS A 90 16.46 -6.30 -3.39
N ALA A 91 15.97 -6.53 -2.17
CA ALA A 91 14.62 -6.11 -1.81
C ALA A 91 14.56 -4.58 -1.70
N CYS A 92 13.49 -3.97 -2.19
CA CYS A 92 13.26 -2.53 -2.09
C CYS A 92 12.66 -2.19 -0.71
N LEU A 93 13.18 -1.14 -0.09
CA LEU A 93 12.59 -0.54 1.10
C LEU A 93 11.32 0.26 0.76
N PRO A 94 10.46 0.55 1.74
CA PRO A 94 10.47 0.04 3.13
C PRO A 94 9.73 -1.29 3.31
N ASP A 95 8.93 -1.72 2.33
CA ASP A 95 8.00 -2.85 2.52
C ASP A 95 8.57 -4.22 2.17
N TYR A 96 9.73 -4.28 1.50
CA TYR A 96 10.37 -5.51 1.02
C TYR A 96 9.44 -6.36 0.13
N LYS A 97 8.43 -5.73 -0.51
CA LYS A 97 7.46 -6.36 -1.42
C LYS A 97 7.85 -6.24 -2.90
N ARG A 98 9.00 -5.62 -3.17
CA ARG A 98 9.60 -5.46 -4.50
C ARG A 98 11.05 -5.91 -4.52
N LEU A 99 11.51 -6.43 -5.65
CA LEU A 99 12.93 -6.71 -5.90
C LEU A 99 13.45 -5.75 -6.97
N ASP A 100 14.54 -5.05 -6.70
CA ASP A 100 15.18 -4.13 -7.65
C ASP A 100 15.84 -4.93 -8.78
N ALA A 101 15.35 -4.70 -9.99
CA ALA A 101 15.81 -5.34 -11.23
C ALA A 101 16.41 -4.31 -12.22
N LEU A 102 16.67 -3.07 -11.80
CA LEU A 102 17.10 -1.98 -12.70
C LEU A 102 18.36 -2.35 -13.49
N GLY A 103 19.40 -2.82 -12.81
CA GLY A 103 20.66 -3.21 -13.46
C GLY A 103 20.47 -4.32 -14.47
N THR A 104 19.69 -5.35 -14.12
CA THR A 104 19.39 -6.50 -14.96
C THR A 104 18.61 -6.10 -16.21
N VAL A 105 17.54 -5.31 -16.06
CA VAL A 105 16.71 -4.89 -17.20
C VAL A 105 17.47 -3.94 -18.14
N LYS A 106 18.34 -3.06 -17.61
CA LYS A 106 19.23 -2.24 -18.44
C LYS A 106 20.10 -3.10 -19.38
N GLN A 107 20.65 -4.21 -18.87
CA GLN A 107 21.43 -5.14 -19.70
C GLN A 107 20.56 -5.78 -20.79
N TRP A 108 19.35 -6.24 -20.43
CA TRP A 108 18.43 -6.86 -21.38
C TRP A 108 17.96 -5.91 -22.49
N VAL A 109 17.80 -4.62 -22.20
CA VAL A 109 17.41 -3.62 -23.21
C VAL A 109 18.56 -3.26 -24.15
N GLN A 110 19.82 -3.35 -23.70
CA GLN A 110 21.00 -3.13 -24.55
C GLN A 110 21.22 -4.26 -25.55
N ASP A 111 20.98 -5.50 -25.14
CA ASP A 111 20.99 -6.67 -26.02
C ASP A 111 19.97 -7.69 -25.53
N GLN A 112 18.86 -7.84 -26.28
CA GLN A 112 17.79 -8.76 -25.91
C GLN A 112 18.26 -10.22 -25.82
N LYS A 113 19.35 -10.61 -26.50
CA LYS A 113 19.94 -11.97 -26.39
C LYS A 113 20.56 -12.23 -25.00
N THR A 114 20.82 -11.18 -24.23
CA THR A 114 21.27 -11.29 -22.83
C THR A 114 20.14 -11.59 -21.86
N ASN A 115 18.88 -11.50 -22.29
CA ASN A 115 17.72 -11.87 -21.48
C ASN A 115 17.61 -13.40 -21.34
N ARG A 116 18.43 -13.94 -20.44
CA ARG A 116 18.44 -15.36 -20.08
C ARG A 116 17.46 -15.68 -18.95
N GLY A 117 16.82 -14.66 -18.37
CA GLY A 117 15.93 -14.76 -17.23
C GLY A 117 16.63 -14.68 -15.87
N LEU A 118 15.88 -15.04 -14.84
CA LEU A 118 16.27 -15.02 -13.44
C LEU A 118 16.16 -16.44 -12.88
N GLN A 119 17.28 -16.99 -12.43
CA GLN A 119 17.28 -18.21 -11.64
C GLN A 119 16.53 -17.95 -10.34
N VAL A 120 15.53 -18.79 -10.09
CA VAL A 120 14.71 -18.73 -8.89
C VAL A 120 15.25 -19.75 -7.90
N LYS A 121 15.61 -19.29 -6.70
CA LYS A 121 15.85 -20.15 -5.53
C LYS A 121 14.81 -19.85 -4.48
N VAL A 122 13.98 -20.82 -4.18
CA VAL A 122 12.83 -20.66 -3.28
C VAL A 122 12.94 -21.63 -2.12
N ASN A 123 12.85 -21.10 -0.90
CA ASN A 123 12.84 -21.91 0.32
C ASN A 123 11.42 -22.21 0.83
N SER A 124 10.38 -21.85 0.07
CA SER A 124 8.97 -22.04 0.43
C SER A 124 8.04 -22.14 -0.78
N SER A 125 7.18 -23.15 -0.83
CA SER A 125 6.15 -23.35 -1.87
C SER A 125 5.06 -22.26 -1.93
N SER A 126 5.12 -21.24 -1.08
CA SER A 126 4.08 -20.22 -0.95
C SER A 126 4.10 -19.12 -2.03
N PHE A 127 5.11 -19.07 -2.91
CA PHE A 127 5.18 -18.05 -3.97
C PHE A 127 4.49 -18.51 -5.25
N ASN A 128 3.48 -17.75 -5.69
CA ASN A 128 2.93 -17.92 -7.03
C ASN A 128 3.80 -17.21 -8.08
N LEU A 129 4.96 -17.79 -8.39
CA LEU A 129 5.92 -17.23 -9.35
C LEU A 129 5.34 -17.07 -10.76
N LYS A 130 4.30 -17.82 -11.12
CA LYS A 130 3.63 -17.69 -12.42
C LYS A 130 2.85 -16.38 -12.55
N GLN A 131 2.51 -15.75 -11.42
CA GLN A 131 1.87 -14.44 -11.36
C GLN A 131 2.86 -13.30 -11.15
N SER A 132 4.18 -13.56 -11.14
CA SER A 132 5.18 -12.50 -11.03
C SER A 132 4.99 -11.46 -12.13
N VAL A 133 5.21 -10.20 -11.76
CA VAL A 133 5.17 -9.08 -12.69
C VAL A 133 6.45 -8.27 -12.60
N LEU A 134 6.88 -7.71 -13.72
CA LEU A 134 8.01 -6.80 -13.85
C LEU A 134 7.46 -5.43 -14.26
N ASP A 135 7.63 -4.44 -13.39
CA ASP A 135 7.40 -3.05 -13.74
C ASP A 135 8.67 -2.46 -14.33
N VAL A 136 8.54 -1.77 -15.47
CA VAL A 136 9.64 -1.04 -16.09
C VAL A 136 9.21 0.41 -16.30
N THR A 137 9.93 1.35 -15.68
CA THR A 137 9.76 2.78 -15.89
C THR A 137 10.81 3.27 -16.91
N TYR A 138 10.35 3.89 -17.99
CA TYR A 138 11.17 4.35 -19.10
C TYR A 138 10.59 5.58 -19.80
N LYS A 139 11.34 6.20 -20.72
CA LYS A 139 10.84 7.29 -21.58
C LYS A 139 9.96 6.72 -22.70
N GLY A 140 8.70 7.13 -22.75
CA GLY A 140 7.77 6.72 -23.82
C GLY A 140 6.47 7.52 -23.81
N SER A 141 5.51 7.05 -24.60
CA SER A 141 4.15 7.60 -24.65
C SER A 141 3.15 6.69 -23.94
N VAL A 142 2.13 7.28 -23.33
CA VAL A 142 1.00 6.51 -22.77
C VAL A 142 -0.12 6.45 -23.79
N ASP A 143 -0.61 5.25 -24.07
CA ASP A 143 -1.68 5.00 -25.06
C ASP A 143 -3.00 5.64 -24.64
N LYS A 144 -3.25 5.69 -23.33
CA LYS A 144 -4.45 6.26 -22.72
C LYS A 144 -4.09 7.39 -21.78
N ARG A 145 -4.82 8.51 -21.88
CA ARG A 145 -4.69 9.59 -20.90
C ARG A 145 -5.01 9.07 -19.50
N MET A 146 -4.01 9.09 -18.63
CA MET A 146 -4.16 8.73 -17.23
C MET A 146 -4.79 9.89 -16.45
N PRO A 147 -5.69 9.61 -15.49
CA PRO A 147 -6.21 10.64 -14.59
C PRO A 147 -5.06 11.20 -13.75
N LEU A 148 -5.12 12.50 -13.49
CA LEU A 148 -4.15 13.18 -12.65
C LEU A 148 -4.64 13.13 -11.21
N VAL A 149 -3.78 12.73 -10.28
CA VAL A 149 -4.05 12.86 -8.84
C VAL A 149 -4.05 14.36 -8.50
N THR A 150 -4.98 14.82 -7.67
CA THR A 150 -5.08 16.25 -7.32
C THR A 150 -5.27 16.45 -5.83
N GLY A 151 -5.10 17.69 -5.37
CA GLY A 151 -5.31 18.03 -3.97
C GLY A 151 -4.29 17.38 -3.03
N VAL A 152 -3.09 17.09 -3.52
CA VAL A 152 -2.03 16.49 -2.70
C VAL A 152 -1.59 17.47 -1.62
N LYS A 153 -1.70 17.06 -0.36
CA LYS A 153 -1.26 17.78 0.82
C LYS A 153 -0.35 16.90 1.66
N ALA A 154 0.64 17.51 2.28
CA ALA A 154 1.50 16.87 3.26
C ALA A 154 1.52 17.68 4.56
N GLU A 155 1.43 16.98 5.67
CA GLU A 155 1.66 17.53 7.01
C GLU A 155 2.66 16.63 7.72
N HIS A 156 3.71 17.21 8.29
CA HIS A 156 4.69 16.47 9.07
C HIS A 156 4.60 16.81 10.55
N ARG A 157 4.61 15.80 11.40
CA ARG A 157 4.61 15.94 12.87
C ARG A 157 4.97 14.63 13.55
N ALA A 158 5.60 14.73 14.72
CA ALA A 158 6.05 13.58 15.50
C ALA A 158 6.90 12.58 14.67
N GLY A 159 7.62 13.10 13.66
CA GLY A 159 8.43 12.32 12.74
C GLY A 159 7.67 11.45 11.73
N GLN A 160 6.36 11.67 11.58
CA GLN A 160 5.56 11.07 10.52
C GLN A 160 5.02 12.14 9.56
N THR A 161 5.03 11.82 8.28
CA THR A 161 4.44 12.63 7.22
C THR A 161 3.12 12.02 6.78
N PHE A 162 2.03 12.76 6.98
CA PHE A 162 0.69 12.40 6.56
C PHE A 162 0.42 13.02 5.19
N LEU A 163 0.18 12.18 4.20
CA LEU A 163 -0.14 12.58 2.84
C LEU A 163 -1.61 12.33 2.59
N THR A 164 -2.31 13.34 2.08
CA THR A 164 -3.70 13.22 1.64
C THR A 164 -3.85 13.75 0.23
N TRP A 165 -4.78 13.18 -0.53
CA TRP A 165 -5.09 13.60 -1.90
C TRP A 165 -6.53 13.26 -2.25
N THR A 166 -7.08 13.88 -3.28
CA THR A 166 -8.40 13.53 -3.81
C THR A 166 -8.29 12.21 -4.59
N GLU A 167 -9.07 11.21 -4.20
CA GLU A 167 -9.16 9.96 -4.94
C GLU A 167 -9.75 10.20 -6.32
N ILE A 168 -9.26 9.46 -7.31
CA ILE A 168 -9.76 9.62 -8.69
C ILE A 168 -11.17 9.04 -8.87
N GLU A 169 -11.63 8.19 -7.94
CA GLU A 169 -12.96 7.59 -7.93
C GLU A 169 -13.47 7.48 -6.48
N ASP A 170 -14.71 7.94 -6.22
CA ASP A 170 -15.44 7.65 -4.97
C ASP A 170 -16.32 6.42 -5.20
N VAL A 171 -15.74 5.23 -5.05
CA VAL A 171 -16.42 3.96 -5.38
C VAL A 171 -17.47 3.57 -4.33
N VAL A 172 -17.38 4.14 -3.12
CA VAL A 172 -18.26 3.81 -1.98
C VAL A 172 -19.50 4.70 -1.98
N GLY A 173 -19.34 6.00 -2.24
CA GLY A 173 -20.45 6.94 -2.39
C GLY A 173 -21.15 7.38 -1.09
N GLU A 174 -20.79 6.83 0.06
CA GLU A 174 -21.36 7.20 1.36
C GLU A 174 -20.29 7.26 2.48
N ASP A 175 -20.57 8.04 3.53
CA ASP A 175 -19.60 8.38 4.56
C ASP A 175 -19.41 7.31 5.65
N ALA A 176 -20.41 6.45 5.84
CA ALA A 176 -20.41 5.40 6.86
C ALA A 176 -21.17 4.15 6.37
N PRO A 177 -20.71 3.54 5.25
CA PRO A 177 -21.35 2.37 4.67
C PRO A 177 -21.36 1.21 5.67
N MET A 178 -22.30 0.28 5.50
CA MET A 178 -22.16 -1.03 6.11
C MET A 178 -20.96 -1.75 5.47
N PHE A 179 -20.25 -2.57 6.25
CA PHE A 179 -19.08 -3.30 5.76
C PHE A 179 -19.35 -4.07 4.47
N GLN A 180 -20.51 -4.73 4.37
CA GLN A 180 -20.89 -5.51 3.19
C GLN A 180 -21.00 -4.66 1.92
N ASP A 181 -21.63 -3.49 2.04
CA ASP A 181 -21.82 -2.57 0.91
C ASP A 181 -20.49 -1.96 0.48
N TRP A 182 -19.67 -1.58 1.46
CA TRP A 182 -18.30 -1.15 1.24
C TRP A 182 -17.46 -2.22 0.52
N GLU A 183 -17.43 -3.45 1.03
CA GLU A 183 -16.66 -4.55 0.44
C GLU A 183 -17.13 -4.84 -0.99
N LYS A 184 -18.45 -4.89 -1.21
CA LYS A 184 -19.04 -5.09 -2.54
C LYS A 184 -18.60 -3.99 -3.51
N ALA A 185 -18.63 -2.73 -3.09
CA ALA A 185 -18.18 -1.59 -3.88
C ALA A 185 -16.70 -1.70 -4.25
N ILE A 186 -15.84 -2.03 -3.27
CA ILE A 186 -14.40 -2.22 -3.48
C ILE A 186 -14.11 -3.35 -4.47
N LEU A 187 -14.72 -4.52 -4.27
CA LEU A 187 -14.51 -5.67 -5.16
C LEU A 187 -15.03 -5.41 -6.58
N ALA A 188 -16.13 -4.66 -6.70
CA ALA A 188 -16.65 -4.24 -8.00
C ALA A 188 -15.68 -3.29 -8.72
N ALA A 189 -15.07 -2.35 -8.00
CA ALA A 189 -14.04 -1.46 -8.55
C ALA A 189 -12.79 -2.24 -8.99
N GLN A 190 -12.26 -3.12 -8.14
CA GLN A 190 -11.11 -3.99 -8.46
C GLN A 190 -11.35 -4.93 -9.64
N LYS A 191 -12.62 -5.26 -9.93
CA LYS A 191 -12.98 -6.04 -11.12
C LYS A 191 -12.89 -5.21 -12.41
N LYS A 192 -13.20 -3.90 -12.34
CA LYS A 192 -13.14 -2.99 -13.50
C LYS A 192 -11.70 -2.72 -13.92
N HIS A 193 -10.85 -2.42 -12.95
CA HIS A 193 -9.43 -2.16 -13.16
C HIS A 193 -8.63 -2.35 -11.88
N ASP A 194 -7.34 -2.63 -12.05
CA ASP A 194 -6.37 -2.63 -10.95
C ASP A 194 -5.79 -1.23 -10.83
N LEU A 195 -6.21 -0.50 -9.81
CA LEU A 195 -5.69 0.83 -9.53
C LEU A 195 -4.90 0.86 -8.24
N VAL A 196 -3.73 1.46 -8.35
CA VAL A 196 -2.78 1.63 -7.28
C VAL A 196 -2.27 3.06 -7.30
N TYR A 197 -2.35 3.76 -6.18
CA TYR A 197 -1.61 5.00 -5.99
C TYR A 197 -0.16 4.69 -5.61
N ARG A 198 0.79 5.42 -6.19
CA ARG A 198 2.22 5.30 -5.87
C ARG A 198 2.70 6.59 -5.24
N VAL A 199 3.34 6.44 -4.08
CA VAL A 199 3.89 7.57 -3.33
C VAL A 199 5.39 7.60 -3.54
N TYR A 200 5.87 8.75 -3.99
CA TYR A 200 7.27 9.04 -4.24
C TYR A 200 7.81 10.03 -3.23
N ARG A 201 9.08 9.88 -2.86
CA ARG A 201 9.82 10.78 -1.96
C ARG A 201 11.19 11.13 -2.57
N HIS A 202 11.60 12.38 -2.44
CA HIS A 202 12.91 12.87 -2.91
C HIS A 202 13.43 13.98 -1.98
N ASP A 203 14.73 14.19 -1.95
CA ASP A 203 15.40 15.32 -1.28
C ASP A 203 15.40 16.63 -2.10
N LYS A 204 14.88 16.61 -3.32
CA LYS A 204 14.79 17.72 -4.28
C LYS A 204 13.36 17.82 -4.80
N PRO A 205 12.94 18.98 -5.34
CA PRO A 205 11.64 19.10 -5.99
C PRO A 205 11.39 17.96 -6.99
N ILE A 206 10.22 17.33 -6.89
CA ILE A 206 9.83 16.26 -7.81
C ILE A 206 9.08 16.88 -8.99
N ASP A 207 9.61 16.65 -10.19
CA ASP A 207 9.02 17.02 -11.46
C ASP A 207 9.17 15.86 -12.47
N ALA A 208 8.75 16.08 -13.71
CA ALA A 208 8.86 15.07 -14.77
C ALA A 208 10.31 14.61 -15.04
N SER A 209 11.31 15.42 -14.72
CA SER A 209 12.73 15.11 -14.90
C SER A 209 13.36 14.39 -13.71
N SER A 210 12.91 14.68 -12.48
CA SER A 210 13.48 14.12 -11.24
C SER A 210 12.67 12.94 -10.68
N ILE A 211 11.43 12.71 -11.12
CA ILE A 211 10.61 11.56 -10.68
C ILE A 211 11.28 10.20 -10.96
N GLY A 212 12.12 10.12 -12.00
CA GLY A 212 12.87 8.91 -12.33
C GLY A 212 13.91 8.52 -11.26
N SER A 213 14.43 9.48 -10.50
CA SER A 213 15.35 9.25 -9.37
C SER A 213 14.67 9.25 -8.00
N ALA A 214 13.38 9.60 -7.93
CA ALA A 214 12.62 9.57 -6.69
C ALA A 214 12.43 8.12 -6.18
N GLU A 215 12.47 7.97 -4.86
CA GLU A 215 12.22 6.71 -4.18
C GLU A 215 10.70 6.44 -4.16
N MET A 216 10.26 5.25 -4.59
CA MET A 216 8.87 4.84 -4.46
C MET A 216 8.65 4.18 -3.08
N ILE A 217 8.19 4.97 -2.12
CA ILE A 217 8.09 4.56 -0.72
C ILE A 217 6.84 3.74 -0.42
N GLN A 218 5.76 3.87 -1.20
CA GLN A 218 4.51 3.16 -0.92
C GLN A 218 3.67 2.90 -2.17
N GLU A 219 2.98 1.76 -2.19
CA GLU A 219 1.87 1.45 -3.08
C GLU A 219 0.58 1.32 -2.26
N ILE A 220 -0.49 2.00 -2.68
CA ILE A 220 -1.75 2.09 -1.95
C ILE A 220 -2.89 1.68 -2.87
N PRO A 221 -3.56 0.53 -2.63
CA PRO A 221 -4.69 0.11 -3.44
C PRO A 221 -5.85 1.12 -3.36
N GLN A 222 -6.53 1.37 -4.49
CA GLN A 222 -7.58 2.39 -4.71
C GLN A 222 -8.69 2.50 -3.66
N ALA A 223 -8.88 1.48 -2.84
CA ALA A 223 -10.14 1.24 -2.15
C ALA A 223 -10.05 1.27 -0.62
N LEU A 224 -8.85 1.41 -0.06
CA LEU A 224 -8.60 1.22 1.38
C LEU A 224 -7.93 2.41 2.05
N SER A 225 -7.60 3.46 1.31
CA SER A 225 -6.63 4.47 1.73
C SER A 225 -7.09 5.24 2.99
N CYS A 226 -8.32 5.77 3.01
CA CYS A 226 -8.86 6.48 4.17
C CYS A 226 -9.70 5.61 5.13
N TRP A 227 -10.03 4.38 4.74
CA TRP A 227 -10.89 3.50 5.53
C TRP A 227 -10.10 2.75 6.61
N ASN A 228 -10.53 2.91 7.87
CA ASN A 228 -10.00 2.18 9.01
C ASN A 228 -10.57 0.76 9.05
N HIS A 229 -9.99 -0.10 8.21
CA HIS A 229 -10.35 -1.50 8.11
C HIS A 229 -10.12 -2.27 9.43
N LEU A 230 -9.19 -1.82 10.27
CA LEU A 230 -8.97 -2.41 11.60
C LEU A 230 -10.12 -2.11 12.58
N ALA A 231 -10.97 -1.12 12.32
CA ALA A 231 -12.08 -0.80 13.22
C ALA A 231 -13.15 -1.90 13.28
N ILE A 232 -13.16 -2.83 12.31
CA ILE A 232 -14.13 -3.93 12.21
C ILE A 232 -13.86 -4.94 13.33
N GLU A 233 -14.90 -5.32 14.07
CA GLU A 233 -14.81 -6.34 15.12
C GLU A 233 -14.50 -7.71 14.48
N ILE A 234 -13.37 -8.30 14.87
CA ILE A 234 -13.03 -9.68 14.52
C ILE A 234 -13.82 -10.61 15.43
N LEU A 235 -14.66 -11.44 14.82
CA LEU A 235 -15.54 -12.39 15.50
C LEU A 235 -15.07 -13.81 15.22
N GLU A 236 -13.87 -14.15 15.67
CA GLU A 236 -13.48 -15.55 15.72
C GLU A 236 -14.49 -16.29 16.62
N PHE A 237 -15.20 -17.26 16.03
CA PHE A 237 -16.14 -18.19 16.71
C PHE A 237 -17.55 -17.70 17.08
N LYS A 238 -18.07 -16.59 16.51
CA LYS A 238 -19.50 -16.21 16.70
C LYS A 238 -20.39 -16.56 15.49
N PRO A 239 -21.67 -16.95 15.71
CA PRO A 239 -22.69 -16.96 14.67
C PRO A 239 -22.81 -15.59 13.97
N GLY A 240 -23.07 -15.56 12.66
CA GLY A 240 -23.18 -14.32 11.87
C GLY A 240 -21.86 -13.75 11.35
N SER A 241 -20.75 -14.47 11.53
CA SER A 241 -19.46 -14.07 10.96
C SER A 241 -19.26 -14.59 9.54
N CYS A 242 -18.70 -13.76 8.66
CA CYS A 242 -18.40 -14.13 7.28
C CYS A 242 -16.90 -14.02 6.99
N ARG A 243 -16.44 -14.77 5.97
CA ARG A 243 -15.11 -14.57 5.38
C ARG A 243 -15.22 -13.47 4.35
N SER A 244 -14.32 -12.51 4.44
CA SER A 244 -14.15 -11.44 3.45
C SER A 244 -12.92 -11.77 2.58
N PRO A 245 -12.97 -11.62 1.25
CA PRO A 245 -11.78 -11.69 0.40
C PRO A 245 -10.78 -10.56 0.70
N LEU A 246 -11.25 -9.42 1.22
CA LEU A 246 -10.42 -8.26 1.58
C LEU A 246 -9.76 -8.41 2.95
N TRP A 247 -10.26 -9.30 3.82
CA TRP A 247 -9.82 -9.42 5.21
C TRP A 247 -9.37 -10.82 5.61
N PRO A 248 -8.25 -10.98 6.35
CA PRO A 248 -7.94 -12.26 6.98
C PRO A 248 -8.90 -12.58 8.14
N GLY A 249 -9.60 -13.71 8.05
CA GLY A 249 -10.38 -14.26 9.18
C GLY A 249 -11.89 -14.07 9.03
N LYS A 250 -12.59 -14.17 10.17
CA LYS A 250 -14.05 -14.05 10.27
C LYS A 250 -14.41 -12.72 10.91
N ILE A 251 -15.24 -11.93 10.23
CA ILE A 251 -15.58 -10.56 10.64
C ILE A 251 -17.08 -10.37 10.88
N LYS A 252 -17.42 -9.33 11.63
CA LYS A 252 -18.78 -8.83 11.80
C LYS A 252 -19.21 -8.01 10.57
N ILE A 253 -20.21 -8.49 9.83
CA ILE A 253 -20.64 -7.90 8.57
C ILE A 253 -21.63 -6.73 8.74
N ASP A 254 -22.37 -6.71 9.85
CA ASP A 254 -23.35 -5.68 10.21
C ASP A 254 -22.71 -4.50 10.98
N GLN A 255 -21.49 -4.12 10.61
CA GLN A 255 -20.80 -2.99 11.20
C GLN A 255 -20.60 -1.88 10.18
N LYS A 256 -20.81 -0.63 10.61
CA LYS A 256 -20.46 0.55 9.80
C LYS A 256 -18.94 0.71 9.71
N MET A 257 -18.46 1.06 8.53
CA MET A 257 -17.06 1.42 8.31
C MET A 257 -16.73 2.77 8.93
N ALA A 258 -15.52 2.88 9.46
CA ALA A 258 -14.96 4.14 9.96
C ALA A 258 -13.83 4.61 9.04
N ARG A 259 -13.67 5.92 8.91
CA ARG A 259 -12.51 6.54 8.24
C ARG A 259 -11.48 6.97 9.29
N TYR A 260 -10.21 7.05 8.90
CA TYR A 260 -9.16 7.57 9.77
C TYR A 260 -9.39 9.06 10.09
N ALA A 261 -8.92 9.49 11.26
CA ALA A 261 -8.93 10.88 11.69
C ALA A 261 -7.51 11.24 12.11
N ILE A 262 -6.85 12.11 11.34
CA ILE A 262 -5.41 12.35 11.49
C ILE A 262 -5.10 12.85 12.91
N GLN A 263 -5.98 13.64 13.54
CA GLN A 263 -5.84 14.10 14.94
C GLN A 263 -6.96 13.56 15.83
N GLU A 264 -6.67 13.41 17.12
CA GLU A 264 -7.67 13.05 18.12
C GLU A 264 -8.74 14.16 18.22
N GLY A 265 -10.01 13.78 18.11
CA GLY A 265 -11.14 14.71 18.09
C GLY A 265 -11.39 15.44 16.76
N ALA A 266 -10.51 15.29 15.76
CA ALA A 266 -10.73 15.86 14.43
C ALA A 266 -11.81 15.10 13.65
N GLN A 267 -12.35 15.76 12.62
CA GLN A 267 -13.23 15.10 11.67
C GLN A 267 -12.49 13.99 10.93
N PRO A 268 -13.16 12.86 10.62
CA PRO A 268 -12.58 11.85 9.77
C PRO A 268 -12.21 12.42 8.39
N ILE A 269 -11.17 11.86 7.78
CA ILE A 269 -10.79 12.19 6.39
C ILE A 269 -12.03 11.99 5.50
N ALA A 270 -12.27 12.94 4.59
CA ALA A 270 -13.37 12.84 3.64
C ALA A 270 -13.26 11.55 2.81
N ARG A 271 -14.38 10.90 2.47
CA ARG A 271 -14.36 9.61 1.73
C ARG A 271 -13.75 9.76 0.33
N THR A 272 -13.80 10.97 -0.22
CA THR A 272 -13.20 11.33 -1.51
C THR A 272 -11.71 11.58 -1.41
N HIS A 273 -11.12 11.43 -0.23
CA HIS A 273 -9.69 11.62 0.00
C HIS A 273 -9.05 10.32 0.44
N ALA A 274 -7.79 10.18 0.05
CA ALA A 274 -6.93 9.09 0.47
C ALA A 274 -5.95 9.51 1.56
N LEU A 275 -5.33 8.51 2.20
CA LEU A 275 -4.29 8.68 3.21
C LEU A 275 -3.10 7.77 2.90
N ALA A 276 -1.91 8.34 2.96
CA ALA A 276 -0.64 7.64 3.13
C ALA A 276 0.06 8.20 4.36
N VAL A 277 0.82 7.38 5.06
CA VAL A 277 1.63 7.83 6.19
C VAL A 277 3.01 7.25 6.00
N SER A 278 4.04 8.09 6.10
CA SER A 278 5.43 7.66 6.04
C SER A 278 6.20 8.14 7.26
N SER A 279 7.03 7.28 7.83
CA SER A 279 7.88 7.58 8.95
C SER A 279 9.26 8.01 8.47
N ALA A 280 9.72 9.18 8.92
CA ALA A 280 11.01 9.71 8.52
C ALA A 280 12.15 9.03 9.30
N ALA A 281 13.01 8.30 8.58
CA ALA A 281 14.21 7.68 9.16
C ALA A 281 15.28 8.71 9.56
N HIS A 282 15.29 9.85 8.87
CA HIS A 282 16.24 10.94 9.05
C HIS A 282 15.51 12.28 8.87
N ALA A 283 15.94 13.29 9.62
CA ALA A 283 15.47 14.64 9.42
C ALA A 283 15.96 15.23 8.09
N GLY A 284 15.23 16.19 7.55
CA GLY A 284 15.63 16.95 6.38
C GLY A 284 14.46 17.38 5.49
N LYS A 285 14.77 18.22 4.50
CA LYS A 285 13.79 18.66 3.51
C LYS A 285 13.44 17.53 2.55
N ARG A 286 12.15 17.29 2.36
CA ARG A 286 11.62 16.27 1.47
C ARG A 286 10.46 16.78 0.63
N TYR A 287 10.32 16.17 -0.53
CA TYR A 287 9.26 16.43 -1.48
C TYR A 287 8.57 15.13 -1.77
N TYR A 288 7.26 15.20 -1.97
CA TYR A 288 6.43 14.05 -2.21
C TYR A 288 5.64 14.22 -3.49
N ALA A 289 5.50 13.15 -4.25
CA ALA A 289 4.61 13.11 -5.40
C ALA A 289 3.73 11.87 -5.35
N ILE A 290 2.52 12.01 -5.87
CA ILE A 290 1.54 10.92 -5.93
C ILE A 290 1.13 10.73 -7.38
N SER A 291 1.32 9.52 -7.89
CA SER A 291 0.82 9.11 -9.19
C SER A 291 -0.25 8.03 -9.02
N VAL A 292 -0.87 7.68 -10.15
CA VAL A 292 -1.79 6.57 -10.23
C VAL A 292 -1.35 5.62 -11.34
N ALA A 293 -1.31 4.33 -11.00
CA ALA A 293 -1.15 3.24 -11.94
C ALA A 293 -2.51 2.55 -12.13
N ILE A 294 -2.93 2.34 -13.38
CA ILE A 294 -4.18 1.66 -13.74
C ILE A 294 -3.84 0.57 -14.75
N ASN A 295 -4.18 -0.68 -14.41
CA ASN A 295 -3.90 -1.85 -15.25
C ASN A 295 -2.44 -1.91 -15.70
N GLY A 296 -1.52 -1.74 -14.75
CA GLY A 296 -0.08 -1.83 -14.99
C GLY A 296 0.52 -0.66 -15.76
N GLN A 297 -0.27 0.38 -16.05
CA GLN A 297 0.19 1.58 -16.74
C GLN A 297 0.20 2.77 -15.79
N GLU A 298 1.28 3.54 -15.84
CA GLU A 298 1.45 4.76 -15.04
C GLU A 298 2.04 5.86 -15.94
N ALA A 299 1.49 7.07 -15.84
CA ALA A 299 2.02 8.25 -16.52
C ALA A 299 2.71 9.18 -15.51
N LEU A 300 3.98 9.49 -15.73
CA LEU A 300 4.78 10.36 -14.86
C LEU A 300 5.20 11.66 -15.57
N SER A 301 4.69 11.91 -16.78
CA SER A 301 4.99 13.12 -17.55
C SER A 301 4.31 14.39 -17.01
N LYS A 302 3.30 14.24 -16.15
CA LYS A 302 2.52 15.35 -15.57
C LYS A 302 2.68 15.41 -14.06
N ILE A 303 3.92 15.38 -13.57
CA ILE A 303 4.19 15.73 -12.17
C ILE A 303 4.34 17.25 -12.10
N GLU A 304 3.40 17.89 -11.43
CA GLU A 304 3.27 19.34 -11.29
C GLU A 304 3.21 19.71 -9.81
N THR A 305 4.15 20.55 -9.37
CA THR A 305 4.15 21.10 -8.01
C THR A 305 2.86 21.85 -7.72
N GLY A 306 2.23 21.54 -6.59
CA GLY A 306 0.93 22.10 -6.18
C GLY A 306 -0.29 21.35 -6.72
N ALA A 307 -0.12 20.43 -7.68
CA ALA A 307 -1.20 19.54 -8.13
C ALA A 307 -1.06 18.14 -7.53
N ASN A 308 -0.06 17.39 -7.99
CA ASN A 308 0.25 16.03 -7.54
C ASN A 308 1.62 15.89 -6.88
N CYS A 309 2.33 17.01 -6.69
CA CYS A 309 3.55 17.09 -5.91
C CYS A 309 3.43 18.16 -4.82
N THR A 310 3.99 17.89 -3.65
CA THR A 310 4.01 18.82 -2.51
C THR A 310 5.09 19.89 -2.70
N ALA A 311 4.96 20.98 -1.94
CA ALA A 311 6.11 21.81 -1.60
C ALA A 311 7.09 21.02 -0.71
N ALA A 312 8.23 21.63 -0.38
CA ALA A 312 9.17 21.07 0.58
C ALA A 312 8.50 20.90 1.94
N ILE A 313 8.76 19.77 2.59
CA ILE A 313 8.35 19.45 3.96
C ILE A 313 9.61 19.24 4.78
N ASP A 314 9.71 19.95 5.89
CA ASP A 314 10.77 19.73 6.87
C ASP A 314 10.41 18.51 7.72
N GLU A 315 11.05 17.37 7.43
CA GLU A 315 10.89 16.17 8.23
C GLU A 315 11.81 16.18 9.44
N GLU A 316 11.27 15.69 10.54
CA GLU A 316 11.98 15.30 11.76
C GLU A 316 12.04 13.77 11.84
N LYS A 317 13.05 13.23 12.52
CA LYS A 317 13.15 11.78 12.72
C LYS A 317 12.00 11.28 13.61
N MET A 318 11.35 10.18 13.22
CA MET A 318 10.37 9.52 14.09
C MET A 318 11.01 8.99 15.37
N ILE A 319 10.48 9.45 16.50
CA ILE A 319 10.78 8.90 17.84
C ILE A 319 9.64 7.99 18.28
N TYR A 320 8.39 8.45 18.13
CA TYR A 320 7.18 7.70 18.49
C TYR A 320 6.14 7.81 17.37
N PRO A 321 5.41 6.72 17.08
CA PRO A 321 4.34 6.76 16.08
C PRO A 321 3.14 7.57 16.60
N GLN A 322 2.52 8.35 15.73
CA GLN A 322 1.32 9.10 16.04
C GLN A 322 0.05 8.27 15.83
N MET A 323 -0.95 8.53 16.67
CA MET A 323 -2.24 7.85 16.61
C MET A 323 -3.16 8.52 15.56
N LEU A 324 -3.65 7.72 14.61
CA LEU A 324 -4.53 8.02 13.47
C LEU A 324 -6.04 7.85 13.72
N SER A 325 -6.43 7.21 14.81
CA SER A 325 -7.84 6.96 15.11
C SER A 325 -7.97 6.59 16.57
N PHE A 326 -9.09 6.98 17.16
CA PHE A 326 -9.44 6.70 18.54
C PHE A 326 -10.87 6.19 18.61
N ARG A 327 -11.12 5.09 19.33
CA ARG A 327 -12.45 4.62 19.69
C ARG A 327 -12.46 4.09 21.11
N ARG A 328 -13.34 4.63 21.95
CA ARG A 328 -13.62 4.08 23.27
C ARG A 328 -14.77 3.07 23.19
N VAL A 329 -14.54 1.86 23.70
CA VAL A 329 -15.55 0.81 23.81
C VAL A 329 -16.05 0.80 25.25
N THR A 330 -17.33 1.14 25.41
CA THR A 330 -18.01 1.06 26.71
C THR A 330 -18.36 -0.40 27.01
N PRO A 331 -17.92 -0.94 28.16
CA PRO A 331 -18.28 -2.29 28.55
C PRO A 331 -19.77 -2.41 28.88
N LYS A 332 -20.33 -3.61 28.75
CA LYS A 332 -21.74 -3.88 29.14
C LYS A 332 -21.96 -3.69 30.64
N ASN A 333 -20.95 -3.99 31.46
CA ASN A 333 -21.00 -3.78 32.90
C ASN A 333 -19.76 -2.99 33.37
N PRO A 334 -19.83 -1.65 33.39
CA PRO A 334 -18.71 -0.79 33.78
C PRO A 334 -18.36 -0.89 35.27
N LYS A 335 -19.05 -1.70 36.09
CA LYS A 335 -18.62 -1.92 37.49
C LYS A 335 -17.51 -2.97 37.61
N VAL A 336 -17.40 -3.86 36.63
CA VAL A 336 -16.52 -5.05 36.69
C VAL A 336 -15.69 -5.27 35.42
N GLN A 337 -15.89 -4.45 34.39
CA GLN A 337 -15.15 -4.53 33.13
C GLN A 337 -14.44 -3.19 32.86
N PRO A 338 -13.21 -3.23 32.33
CA PRO A 338 -12.50 -2.01 31.97
C PRO A 338 -13.16 -1.34 30.77
N TYR A 339 -13.03 -0.01 30.69
CA TYR A 339 -13.16 0.67 29.41
C TYR A 339 -11.99 0.26 28.51
N THR A 340 -12.25 0.07 27.23
CA THR A 340 -11.17 -0.18 26.27
C THR A 340 -11.08 0.99 25.31
N THR A 341 -9.97 1.71 25.38
CA THR A 341 -9.59 2.71 24.41
C THR A 341 -8.77 2.02 23.32
N ILE A 342 -9.28 1.99 22.09
CA ILE A 342 -8.59 1.44 20.93
C ILE A 342 -8.03 2.62 20.14
N ARG A 343 -6.71 2.66 19.99
CA ARG A 343 -6.02 3.62 19.12
C ARG A 343 -5.47 2.88 17.90
N VAL A 344 -5.38 3.57 16.77
CA VAL A 344 -4.66 3.05 15.59
C VAL A 344 -3.47 3.95 15.35
N ALA A 345 -2.28 3.40 15.14
CA ALA A 345 -1.12 4.16 14.64
C ALA A 345 -0.64 3.55 13.34
N TRP A 346 0.01 4.35 12.50
CA TRP A 346 0.75 3.80 11.37
C TRP A 346 2.17 3.46 11.82
N LEU A 347 2.60 2.22 11.59
CA LEU A 347 3.95 1.77 11.92
C LEU A 347 4.69 1.42 10.64
N GLU A 348 5.99 1.74 10.58
CA GLU A 348 6.89 1.41 9.48
C GLU A 348 8.25 0.94 10.03
N PRO A 349 9.16 0.40 9.19
CA PRO A 349 10.52 0.15 9.62
C PRO A 349 11.18 1.39 10.24
N PRO A 350 11.99 1.24 11.29
CA PRO A 350 12.40 -0.03 11.90
C PRO A 350 11.42 -0.58 12.97
N LEU A 351 10.33 0.12 13.29
CA LEU A 351 9.41 -0.29 14.38
C LEU A 351 8.68 -1.59 14.06
N VAL A 352 8.29 -1.75 12.80
CA VAL A 352 7.68 -2.97 12.28
C VAL A 352 8.31 -3.30 10.94
N MET A 353 8.30 -4.59 10.61
CA MET A 353 8.85 -5.04 9.34
C MET A 353 7.89 -4.83 8.15
N GLU A 354 6.61 -4.48 8.38
CA GLU A 354 5.64 -4.16 7.32
C GLU A 354 4.96 -2.84 7.66
N ALA A 355 5.11 -1.87 6.75
CA ALA A 355 4.42 -0.60 6.87
C ALA A 355 2.90 -0.80 6.85
N GLY A 356 2.20 -0.27 7.84
CA GLY A 356 0.76 -0.41 7.91
C GLY A 356 0.14 0.10 9.21
N PRO A 357 -1.20 0.19 9.24
CA PRO A 357 -1.90 0.57 10.44
C PRO A 357 -1.85 -0.57 11.46
N THR A 358 -1.72 -0.23 12.73
CA THR A 358 -1.64 -1.16 13.86
C THR A 358 -2.54 -0.68 14.99
N GLN A 359 -3.29 -1.60 15.60
CA GLN A 359 -4.15 -1.27 16.74
C GLN A 359 -3.41 -1.39 18.07
N PHE A 360 -3.64 -0.42 18.92
CA PHE A 360 -3.20 -0.36 20.30
C PHE A 360 -4.43 -0.36 21.19
N TYR A 361 -4.40 -1.18 22.23
CA TYR A 361 -5.50 -1.32 23.18
C TYR A 361 -5.03 -0.80 24.52
N PHE A 362 -5.81 0.11 25.09
CA PHE A 362 -5.58 0.69 26.41
C PHE A 362 -6.78 0.31 27.26
N LEU A 363 -6.54 -0.29 28.42
CA LEU A 363 -7.58 -0.76 29.33
C LEU A 363 -7.61 0.13 30.56
N GLU A 364 -8.74 0.76 30.81
CA GLU A 364 -8.96 1.64 31.96
C GLU A 364 -9.93 0.95 32.93
N TYR A 365 -9.44 0.54 34.10
CA TYR A 365 -10.27 -0.11 35.10
C TYR A 365 -11.00 0.94 35.97
N PRO A 366 -12.35 0.89 36.06
CA PRO A 366 -13.15 1.89 36.78
C PRO A 366 -12.97 1.85 38.30
N LYS A 367 -12.38 0.79 38.83
CA LYS A 367 -11.88 0.74 40.21
C LYS A 367 -10.39 0.43 40.11
N THR A 368 -9.55 1.28 40.68
CA THR A 368 -8.17 0.93 41.01
C THR A 368 -8.20 -0.41 41.72
N LEU A 369 -7.46 -1.40 41.25
CA LEU A 369 -7.09 -2.52 42.09
C LEU A 369 -6.36 -1.87 43.28
N LYS A 370 -7.00 -1.81 44.45
CA LYS A 370 -6.36 -1.22 45.63
C LYS A 370 -5.20 -2.14 45.99
N GLY A 371 -4.00 -1.73 45.60
CA GLY A 371 -2.78 -2.32 46.14
C GLY A 371 -2.58 -1.84 47.57
N SER A 372 -1.96 -2.67 48.41
CA SER A 372 -1.32 -2.23 49.64
C SER A 372 0.20 -2.41 49.50
N ALA A 373 0.97 -1.85 50.45
CA ALA A 373 2.41 -2.14 50.53
C ALA A 373 2.70 -3.65 50.65
N GLU A 374 1.78 -4.41 51.25
CA GLU A 374 1.86 -5.86 51.43
C GLU A 374 1.32 -6.66 50.23
N LYS A 375 0.47 -6.04 49.39
CA LYS A 375 -0.12 -6.62 48.18
C LYS A 375 -0.23 -5.55 47.08
N PRO A 376 0.87 -5.18 46.41
CA PRO A 376 0.84 -4.15 45.38
C PRO A 376 -0.12 -4.54 44.24
N ALA A 377 -0.78 -3.54 43.67
CA ALA A 377 -1.62 -3.75 42.49
C ALA A 377 -0.72 -4.26 41.35
N PRO A 378 -1.07 -5.38 40.70
CA PRO A 378 -0.21 -5.93 39.66
C PRO A 378 -0.16 -5.00 38.45
N LEU A 379 1.05 -4.59 38.08
CA LEU A 379 1.35 -4.00 36.78
C LEU A 379 1.54 -5.15 35.78
N PHE A 380 0.61 -5.30 34.85
CA PHE A 380 0.70 -6.34 33.83
C PHE A 380 1.33 -5.81 32.55
N PHE A 381 2.49 -6.36 32.19
CA PHE A 381 3.04 -6.26 30.84
C PHE A 381 2.67 -7.54 30.08
N TYR A 382 1.76 -7.43 29.13
CA TYR A 382 1.43 -8.56 28.27
C TYR A 382 2.09 -8.36 26.90
N LEU A 383 3.25 -9.00 26.75
CA LEU A 383 3.94 -9.13 25.48
C LEU A 383 3.49 -10.45 24.86
N SER A 384 2.56 -10.41 23.91
CA SER A 384 2.28 -11.58 23.10
C SER A 384 2.59 -11.29 21.64
N GLN A 385 3.12 -12.31 20.96
CA GLN A 385 3.14 -12.34 19.51
C GLN A 385 1.73 -12.48 18.91
N TYR A 386 0.71 -12.65 19.77
CA TYR A 386 -0.66 -12.91 19.39
C TYR A 386 -1.69 -12.09 20.20
N GLY A 387 -2.19 -10.98 19.63
CA GLY A 387 -3.00 -9.92 20.31
C GLY A 387 -4.41 -10.21 20.82
N ALA A 388 -4.64 -10.19 22.12
CA ALA A 388 -5.95 -10.44 22.74
C ALA A 388 -7.07 -9.44 22.36
N SER A 389 -8.31 -9.90 22.13
CA SER A 389 -9.48 -9.00 22.07
C SER A 389 -9.73 -8.34 23.45
N SER A 390 -10.40 -7.18 23.48
CA SER A 390 -10.79 -6.52 24.75
C SER A 390 -11.54 -7.45 25.70
N ARG A 391 -12.30 -8.41 25.15
CA ARG A 391 -13.00 -9.45 25.91
C ARG A 391 -12.05 -10.48 26.53
N VAL A 392 -11.01 -10.90 25.82
CA VAL A 392 -9.97 -11.82 26.31
C VAL A 392 -9.11 -11.13 27.38
N LEU A 393 -8.77 -9.86 27.18
CA LEU A 393 -8.07 -9.06 28.18
C LEU A 393 -8.92 -8.80 29.44
N SER A 394 -10.25 -8.67 29.29
CA SER A 394 -11.16 -8.49 30.43
C SER A 394 -11.41 -9.77 31.25
N LYS A 395 -10.98 -10.95 30.77
CA LYS A 395 -11.14 -12.26 31.43
C LYS A 395 -9.98 -13.20 31.07
N PRO A 396 -8.75 -12.97 31.57
CA PRO A 396 -7.62 -13.85 31.26
C PRO A 396 -7.85 -15.23 31.89
N THR A 397 -8.15 -16.24 31.08
CA THR A 397 -8.07 -17.65 31.49
C THR A 397 -6.83 -18.28 30.88
N TRP A 398 -6.21 -19.22 31.60
CA TRP A 398 -4.97 -19.89 31.18
C TRP A 398 -5.08 -20.56 29.80
N VAL A 399 -6.29 -20.91 29.35
CA VAL A 399 -6.57 -21.57 28.06
C VAL A 399 -6.70 -20.57 26.90
N SER A 400 -7.08 -19.32 27.15
CA SER A 400 -7.19 -18.26 26.13
C SER A 400 -5.85 -17.74 25.60
N SER A 401 -4.74 -18.22 26.18
CA SER A 401 -3.36 -17.85 25.85
C SER A 401 -2.76 -18.60 24.64
N LYS A 402 -3.42 -19.66 24.13
CA LYS A 402 -2.78 -20.60 23.19
C LYS A 402 -3.13 -20.47 21.71
N SER A 403 -4.21 -19.78 21.29
CA SER A 403 -4.79 -20.10 19.96
C SER A 403 -5.07 -18.97 18.97
N ALA A 404 -4.82 -17.69 19.24
CA ALA A 404 -5.03 -16.69 18.19
C ALA A 404 -4.27 -15.40 18.47
N LEU A 405 -3.95 -14.68 17.36
CA LEU A 405 -3.89 -13.20 17.20
C LEU A 405 -2.52 -12.67 16.70
N ARG A 406 -2.33 -11.42 16.24
CA ARG A 406 -1.02 -10.89 15.75
C ARG A 406 -0.92 -9.35 15.93
N ASN A 407 0.30 -8.83 16.12
CA ASN A 407 0.71 -7.41 16.07
C ASN A 407 -0.04 -6.42 16.99
N GLN A 408 -0.01 -6.62 18.32
CA GLN A 408 -0.56 -5.65 19.28
C GLN A 408 0.40 -5.44 20.45
N PHE A 409 0.44 -4.22 20.97
CA PHE A 409 1.18 -3.83 22.17
C PHE A 409 0.18 -3.22 23.16
N THR A 410 0.12 -3.75 24.39
CA THR A 410 -0.80 -3.29 25.45
C THR A 410 0.02 -2.87 26.66
N ILE A 411 -0.10 -1.60 27.05
CA ILE A 411 0.36 -1.11 28.36
C ILE A 411 -0.89 -0.75 29.17
N ALA A 412 -0.99 -1.24 30.40
CA ALA A 412 -1.98 -0.80 31.36
C ALA A 412 -1.27 -0.04 32.49
N PHE A 413 -1.70 1.18 32.76
CA PHE A 413 -1.26 1.95 33.92
C PHE A 413 -2.36 1.87 34.98
N ALA A 414 -1.98 1.59 36.23
CA ALA A 414 -2.82 1.90 37.37
C ALA A 414 -2.45 3.32 37.79
N GLU A 415 -3.35 4.30 37.63
CA GLU A 415 -3.19 5.57 38.32
C GLU A 415 -3.30 5.31 39.83
N SER A 416 -2.32 5.82 40.57
CA SER A 416 -2.22 5.74 42.03
C SER A 416 -3.21 6.67 42.71
#